data_AF-A0A397JHY0-F1
#
_entry.id   AF-A0A397JHY0-F1
#
_cell.length_a   1.000
_cell.length_b   1.000
_cell.length_c   1.000
_cell.angle_alpha   90.00
_cell.angle_beta   90.00
_cell.angle_gamma   90.00
#
_symmetry.space_group_name_H-M   'P 1'
#
loop_
_entity.id
_entity.type
_entity.pdbx_description
1 polymer ?
#
loop_
_entity_poly.entity_id
_entity_poly.type
_entity_poly.pdbx_seq_one_letter_code
_entity_poly.pdbx_strand_id
1 'polypeptide(L)'
;MSTFINLPPVRQSLYNNVKKLLNFKQPNFNIIARGIQSIALRREDKSHWERRVALTPEAVSSLIKETGVKIFVQPCNKRIFNNDKYAKAGAIVQDDISKADVIFGIKEVPTKNLIPNKTYVFFSHTHKGQLYNMPMLQDILNKNIRLIDYELMANENKRLVLFGTHAGYAGMIDGFHGLGLRLLGLGYNTPFMNIGMSYTYNTLESAKSSVKEVGNMIVNEGLPKDLGPMVFAFTGTGHVSKGAQEILKCLPHEYIDVKDLPECTSASHKFSNNKVYGCQISLNDYLIRKDTGKFDSKQNYYDHPEQYISQFHTKIAPYTTMLIHGSYWDTRFPRLITKEQLHNLQLNQSNPDLKYRMLSISDISCDINGALEFLSHSTTIDDPFYYVDAINNKEHKKDIGKGTQIMAVDILPTEIPLESSKHFSKSLYPFMTDFINGTIDDNPVLAHATIAKDGKLVDSHSKLYDLLSNNTSKNTSKNMSKNTSKNITNDAIRKEKTKILLLGSGFDTKPLVDYLNRQKGFKLTVNNSVMALKPKTRKEKKNRIFA
;
A
#
# COMPACT_ATOMS: atom_id res chain seq x y z
N MET A 1 -26.91 0.04 85.67
CA MET A 1 -28.36 -0.04 85.41
C MET A 1 -28.54 0.48 84.01
N SER A 2 -29.08 -0.19 83.00
CA SER A 2 -30.06 -1.26 82.81
C SER A 2 -30.18 -1.32 81.27
N THR A 3 -30.38 -2.39 80.52
CA THR A 3 -30.91 -3.73 80.75
C THR A 3 -30.60 -4.47 79.45
N PHE A 4 -30.04 -5.67 79.54
CA PHE A 4 -29.91 -6.58 78.40
C PHE A 4 -31.30 -7.04 77.94
N ILE A 5 -31.61 -6.88 76.66
CA ILE A 5 -32.63 -7.69 75.98
C ILE A 5 -31.87 -8.60 75.03
N ASN A 6 -31.74 -9.87 75.41
CA ASN A 6 -31.23 -10.94 74.54
C ASN A 6 -32.29 -11.25 73.47
N LEU A 7 -31.98 -10.94 72.21
CA LEU A 7 -32.74 -11.44 71.05
C LEU A 7 -32.12 -12.75 70.55
N PRO A 8 -32.92 -13.71 70.06
CA PRO A 8 -32.45 -15.03 69.66
C PRO A 8 -31.51 -14.99 68.43
N PRO A 9 -30.63 -16.01 68.24
CA PRO A 9 -29.50 -16.00 67.29
C PRO A 9 -29.88 -15.70 65.83
N VAL A 10 -31.13 -15.92 65.47
CA VAL A 10 -31.65 -15.74 64.11
C VAL A 10 -31.87 -14.25 63.74
N ARG A 11 -32.08 -13.36 64.72
CA ARG A 11 -32.30 -11.92 64.45
C ARG A 11 -31.01 -11.09 64.41
N GLN A 12 -29.93 -11.54 65.05
CA GLN A 12 -28.60 -10.89 64.95
C GLN A 12 -27.98 -11.07 63.55
N SER A 13 -28.21 -12.24 62.93
CA SER A 13 -27.79 -12.56 61.56
C SER A 13 -28.48 -11.66 60.53
N LEU A 14 -29.80 -11.45 60.66
CA LEU A 14 -30.55 -10.55 59.80
C LEU A 14 -30.14 -9.07 59.97
N TYR A 15 -29.90 -8.61 61.21
CA TYR A 15 -29.45 -7.23 61.44
C TYR A 15 -28.03 -6.98 60.90
N ASN A 16 -27.11 -7.96 61.04
CA ASN A 16 -25.76 -7.87 60.50
C ASN A 16 -25.73 -8.02 58.97
N ASN A 17 -26.61 -8.81 58.38
CA ASN A 17 -26.76 -8.91 56.92
C ASN A 17 -27.38 -7.64 56.32
N VAL A 18 -28.33 -7.01 57.00
CA VAL A 18 -28.91 -5.71 56.58
C VAL A 18 -27.87 -4.59 56.73
N LYS A 19 -27.03 -4.59 57.78
CA LYS A 19 -25.89 -3.64 57.89
C LYS A 19 -24.81 -3.88 56.83
N LYS A 20 -24.59 -5.13 56.39
CA LYS A 20 -23.70 -5.46 55.26
C LYS A 20 -24.28 -5.05 53.91
N LEU A 21 -25.61 -5.15 53.73
CA LEU A 21 -26.35 -4.69 52.56
C LEU A 21 -26.48 -3.16 52.49
N LEU A 22 -26.53 -2.47 53.64
CA LEU A 22 -26.59 -1.01 53.73
C LEU A 22 -25.20 -0.32 53.73
N ASN A 23 -24.11 -1.09 53.80
CA ASN A 23 -22.74 -0.60 53.61
C ASN A 23 -22.28 -0.65 52.14
N PHE A 24 -23.23 -0.61 51.19
CA PHE A 24 -22.90 -0.04 49.89
C PHE A 24 -22.50 1.41 50.15
N LYS A 25 -21.18 1.66 50.10
CA LYS A 25 -20.64 3.00 49.85
C LYS A 25 -21.55 3.62 48.81
N GLN A 26 -22.22 4.71 49.17
CA GLN A 26 -22.80 5.56 48.15
C GLN A 26 -21.70 5.75 47.11
N PRO A 27 -21.95 5.47 45.83
CA PRO A 27 -20.99 5.88 44.83
C PRO A 27 -20.87 7.38 45.05
N ASN A 28 -19.67 7.83 45.44
CA ASN A 28 -19.31 9.21 45.22
C ASN A 28 -19.63 9.42 43.74
N PHE A 29 -20.68 10.17 43.45
CA PHE A 29 -20.88 10.77 42.15
C PHE A 29 -19.77 11.81 42.00
N ASN A 30 -18.53 11.34 41.90
CA ASN A 30 -17.56 11.97 41.05
C ASN A 30 -18.26 12.09 39.71
N ILE A 31 -18.44 13.32 39.26
CA ILE A 31 -18.86 13.64 37.91
C ILE A 31 -18.01 12.75 36.99
N ILE A 32 -18.60 11.67 36.46
CA ILE A 32 -17.93 10.81 35.49
C ILE A 32 -17.72 11.70 34.28
N ALA A 33 -16.45 12.08 34.08
CA ALA A 33 -15.99 12.83 32.94
C ALA A 33 -16.49 12.13 31.65
N ARG A 34 -17.27 12.86 30.84
CA ARG A 34 -17.84 12.50 29.53
C ARG A 34 -17.59 11.05 29.04
N GLY A 35 -18.36 10.10 29.56
CA GLY A 35 -18.41 8.73 29.05
C GLY A 35 -19.49 8.57 27.98
N ILE A 36 -19.13 7.89 26.89
CA ILE A 36 -19.80 7.75 25.57
C ILE A 36 -19.39 8.86 24.60
N GLN A 37 -18.14 8.78 24.15
CA GLN A 37 -17.70 9.45 22.92
C GLN A 37 -18.36 8.78 21.73
N SER A 38 -19.01 9.59 20.90
CA SER A 38 -19.49 9.13 19.61
C SER A 38 -18.33 9.03 18.63
N ILE A 39 -18.34 8.00 17.77
CA ILE A 39 -17.26 7.79 16.81
C ILE A 39 -17.78 7.85 15.38
N ALA A 40 -16.91 8.17 14.44
CA ALA A 40 -17.22 8.15 13.02
C ALA A 40 -16.20 7.38 12.19
N LEU A 41 -16.68 6.66 11.18
CA LEU A 41 -15.89 6.16 10.06
C LEU A 41 -16.06 7.11 8.88
N ARG A 42 -14.99 7.82 8.52
CA ARG A 42 -15.02 8.70 7.33
C ARG A 42 -15.02 7.89 6.04
N ARG A 43 -15.35 8.54 4.93
CA ARG A 43 -15.04 8.01 3.59
C ARG A 43 -13.60 8.36 3.23
N GLU A 44 -12.89 7.43 2.62
CA GLU A 44 -11.55 7.67 2.10
C GLU A 44 -11.61 8.41 0.76
N ASP A 45 -10.76 9.42 0.59
CA ASP A 45 -10.72 10.30 -0.59
C ASP A 45 -9.31 10.48 -1.17
N LYS A 46 -8.29 9.84 -0.58
CA LYS A 46 -6.89 9.93 -1.03
C LYS A 46 -6.66 9.38 -2.44
N SER A 47 -7.27 8.25 -2.75
CA SER A 47 -7.15 7.57 -4.05
C SER A 47 -8.46 6.87 -4.40
N HIS A 48 -8.74 6.72 -5.69
CA HIS A 48 -9.90 5.95 -6.16
C HIS A 48 -9.78 4.46 -5.79
N TRP A 49 -8.55 3.96 -5.70
CA TRP A 49 -8.24 2.62 -5.24
C TRP A 49 -8.48 2.40 -3.75
N GLU A 50 -8.40 3.43 -2.90
CA GLU A 50 -8.54 3.27 -1.45
C GLU A 50 -9.98 2.91 -1.08
N ARG A 51 -10.18 1.60 -0.86
CA ARG A 51 -11.46 0.97 -0.52
C ARG A 51 -11.48 0.37 0.89
N ARG A 52 -10.37 0.45 1.62
CA ARG A 52 -10.24 -0.10 2.97
C ARG A 52 -11.00 0.74 3.99
N VAL A 53 -11.12 0.22 5.21
CA VAL A 53 -11.77 0.88 6.33
C VAL A 53 -11.15 0.46 7.66
N ALA A 54 -11.17 1.36 8.64
CA ALA A 54 -10.61 1.12 9.96
C ALA A 54 -11.39 0.06 10.76
N LEU A 55 -12.73 0.07 10.67
CA LEU A 55 -13.60 -0.90 11.34
C LEU A 55 -14.55 -1.57 10.35
N THR A 56 -14.64 -2.90 10.41
CA THR A 56 -15.60 -3.66 9.60
C THR A 56 -17.02 -3.54 10.17
N PRO A 57 -18.07 -3.85 9.39
CA PRO A 57 -19.44 -3.90 9.91
C PRO A 57 -19.61 -4.82 11.11
N GLU A 58 -18.88 -5.95 11.15
CA GLU A 58 -18.90 -6.87 12.28
C GLU A 58 -18.34 -6.23 13.55
N ALA A 59 -17.18 -5.57 13.45
CA ALA A 59 -16.58 -4.82 14.56
C ALA A 59 -17.50 -3.69 15.05
N VAL A 60 -18.14 -2.96 14.13
CA VAL A 60 -19.13 -1.93 14.45
C VAL A 60 -20.31 -2.52 15.25
N SER A 61 -20.86 -3.66 14.81
CA SER A 61 -21.96 -4.30 15.52
C SER A 61 -21.56 -4.73 16.92
N SER A 62 -20.37 -5.32 17.08
CA SER A 62 -19.85 -5.72 18.39
C SER A 62 -19.66 -4.53 19.32
N LEU A 63 -19.03 -3.44 18.85
CA LEU A 63 -18.83 -2.24 19.66
C LEU A 63 -20.14 -1.62 20.14
N ILE A 64 -21.15 -1.53 19.27
CA ILE A 64 -22.47 -1.00 19.65
C ILE A 64 -23.11 -1.87 20.73
N LYS A 65 -23.04 -3.21 20.59
CA LYS A 65 -23.60 -4.14 21.58
C LYS A 65 -22.85 -4.11 22.91
N GLU A 66 -21.54 -4.02 22.87
CA GLU A 66 -20.66 -4.06 24.05
C GLU A 66 -20.68 -2.75 24.84
N THR A 67 -20.84 -1.60 24.17
CA THR A 67 -20.63 -0.28 24.79
C THR A 67 -21.82 0.68 24.69
N GLY A 68 -22.78 0.42 23.80
CA GLY A 68 -23.86 1.36 23.51
C GLY A 68 -23.43 2.62 22.74
N VAL A 69 -22.20 2.66 22.22
CA VAL A 69 -21.67 3.83 21.51
C VAL A 69 -22.47 4.16 20.24
N LYS A 70 -22.64 5.46 19.96
CA LYS A 70 -23.16 5.92 18.67
C LYS A 70 -22.04 5.94 17.63
N ILE A 71 -22.21 5.17 16.56
CA ILE A 71 -21.26 5.10 15.44
C ILE A 71 -21.90 5.74 14.20
N PHE A 72 -21.26 6.78 13.68
CA PHE A 72 -21.61 7.40 12.41
C PHE A 72 -20.75 6.84 11.28
N VAL A 73 -21.31 6.60 10.10
CA VAL A 73 -20.55 6.14 8.94
C VAL A 73 -20.87 7.02 7.75
N GLN A 74 -19.85 7.67 7.19
CA GLN A 74 -20.05 8.41 5.94
C GLN A 74 -20.37 7.45 4.80
N PRO A 75 -21.42 7.73 4.00
CA PRO A 75 -21.73 6.99 2.79
C PRO A 75 -20.50 6.92 1.87
N CYS A 76 -20.20 5.73 1.37
CA CYS A 76 -19.10 5.53 0.42
C CYS A 76 -19.40 4.34 -0.50
N ASN A 77 -19.60 4.62 -1.79
CA ASN A 77 -19.95 3.59 -2.78
C ASN A 77 -18.74 2.73 -3.18
N LYS A 78 -17.51 3.22 -3.01
CA LYS A 78 -16.29 2.47 -3.36
C LYS A 78 -15.78 1.57 -2.23
N ARG A 79 -16.16 1.84 -0.97
CA ARG A 79 -15.69 1.08 0.20
C ARG A 79 -16.02 -0.41 0.01
N ILE A 80 -15.09 -1.29 0.39
CA ILE A 80 -15.27 -2.75 0.22
C ILE A 80 -16.49 -3.32 0.96
N PHE A 81 -16.93 -2.63 2.02
CA PHE A 81 -18.20 -2.89 2.69
C PHE A 81 -19.21 -1.80 2.33
N ASN A 82 -20.35 -2.21 1.78
CA ASN A 82 -21.43 -1.29 1.41
C ASN A 82 -22.10 -0.64 2.63
N ASN A 83 -22.78 0.48 2.39
CA ASN A 83 -23.48 1.24 3.43
C ASN A 83 -24.53 0.39 4.18
N ASP A 84 -25.26 -0.48 3.47
CA ASP A 84 -26.32 -1.31 4.06
C ASP A 84 -25.80 -2.27 5.12
N LYS A 85 -24.58 -2.80 4.98
CA LYS A 85 -23.96 -3.63 6.02
C LYS A 85 -23.73 -2.86 7.30
N TYR A 86 -23.33 -1.58 7.22
CA TYR A 86 -23.17 -0.72 8.39
C TYR A 86 -24.51 -0.36 9.02
N ALA A 87 -25.54 -0.04 8.22
CA ALA A 87 -26.89 0.19 8.72
C ALA A 87 -27.44 -1.04 9.47
N LYS A 88 -27.28 -2.25 8.90
CA LYS A 88 -27.65 -3.52 9.55
C LYS A 88 -26.84 -3.81 10.81
N ALA A 89 -25.60 -3.34 10.89
CA ALA A 89 -24.77 -3.43 12.09
C ALA A 89 -25.21 -2.46 13.20
N GLY A 90 -26.15 -1.55 12.93
CA GLY A 90 -26.67 -0.56 13.88
C GLY A 90 -26.03 0.82 13.79
N ALA A 91 -25.13 1.06 12.82
CA ALA A 91 -24.53 2.38 12.63
C ALA A 91 -25.47 3.36 11.92
N ILE A 92 -25.28 4.65 12.19
CA ILE A 92 -26.01 5.75 11.55
C ILE A 92 -25.25 6.15 10.29
N VAL A 93 -25.79 5.80 9.13
CA VAL A 93 -25.19 6.14 7.83
C VAL A 93 -25.65 7.54 7.40
N GLN A 94 -24.74 8.53 7.43
CA GLN A 94 -25.04 9.92 7.06
C GLN A 94 -23.78 10.70 6.66
N ASP A 95 -23.94 11.75 5.86
CA ASP A 95 -22.80 12.53 5.35
C ASP A 95 -22.11 13.36 6.44
N ASP A 96 -22.91 14.06 7.24
CA ASP A 96 -22.43 14.89 8.34
C ASP A 96 -21.98 14.01 9.51
N ILE A 97 -20.68 14.07 9.82
CA ILE A 97 -20.08 13.37 10.97
C ILE A 97 -19.58 14.35 12.04
N SER A 98 -19.95 15.62 11.96
CA SER A 98 -19.54 16.66 12.92
C SER A 98 -19.97 16.37 14.37
N LYS A 99 -20.99 15.52 14.55
CA LYS A 99 -21.43 15.05 15.87
C LYS A 99 -20.46 14.09 16.53
N ALA A 100 -19.63 13.39 15.76
CA ALA A 100 -18.64 12.44 16.30
C ALA A 100 -17.54 13.17 17.07
N ASP A 101 -17.04 12.57 18.14
CA ASP A 101 -15.92 13.04 18.95
C ASP A 101 -14.59 12.51 18.40
N VAL A 102 -14.59 11.24 17.95
CA VAL A 102 -13.43 10.58 17.34
C VAL A 102 -13.74 10.17 15.89
N ILE A 103 -12.86 10.52 14.96
CA ILE A 103 -13.01 10.24 13.53
C ILE A 103 -11.87 9.33 13.07
N PHE A 104 -12.23 8.14 12.61
CA PHE A 104 -11.30 7.13 12.10
C PHE A 104 -11.28 7.16 10.57
N GLY A 105 -10.08 7.16 9.99
CA GLY A 105 -9.81 6.98 8.56
C GLY A 105 -8.55 6.16 8.36
N ILE A 106 -8.34 5.61 7.16
CA ILE A 106 -7.10 4.89 6.84
C ILE A 106 -6.00 5.88 6.45
N LYS A 107 -6.26 6.75 5.48
CA LYS A 107 -5.28 7.72 4.97
C LYS A 107 -5.54 9.12 5.49
N GLU A 108 -4.60 10.02 5.21
CA GLU A 108 -4.66 11.43 5.54
C GLU A 108 -5.95 12.12 5.04
N VAL A 109 -6.34 13.18 5.73
CA VAL A 109 -7.59 13.93 5.46
C VAL A 109 -7.22 15.25 4.79
N PRO A 110 -7.84 15.59 3.63
CA PRO A 110 -7.66 16.90 3.04
C PRO A 110 -7.96 18.02 4.04
N THR A 111 -7.12 19.06 4.06
CA THR A 111 -7.19 20.15 5.04
C THR A 111 -8.58 20.78 5.15
N LYS A 112 -9.24 21.02 4.02
CA LYS A 112 -10.61 21.55 3.93
C LYS A 112 -11.69 20.66 4.58
N ASN A 113 -11.42 19.36 4.70
CA ASN A 113 -12.35 18.37 5.25
C ASN A 113 -12.11 18.13 6.76
N LEU A 114 -11.02 18.66 7.33
CA LEU A 114 -10.74 18.56 8.77
C LEU A 114 -11.74 19.41 9.58
N ILE A 115 -12.50 18.73 10.43
CA ILE A 115 -13.46 19.31 11.39
C ILE A 115 -12.72 19.73 12.67
N PRO A 116 -12.80 21.00 13.12
CA PRO A 116 -12.13 21.47 14.33
C PRO A 116 -12.60 20.81 15.62
N ASN A 117 -11.72 20.81 16.63
CA ASN A 117 -11.99 20.31 17.99
C ASN A 117 -12.41 18.84 18.06
N LYS A 118 -11.79 17.99 17.23
CA LYS A 118 -12.04 16.54 17.14
C LYS A 118 -10.78 15.74 17.45
N THR A 119 -10.95 14.47 17.75
CA THR A 119 -9.85 13.48 17.69
C THR A 119 -9.88 12.79 16.34
N TYR A 120 -8.74 12.73 15.66
CA TYR A 120 -8.56 11.99 14.42
C TYR A 120 -7.56 10.85 14.60
N VAL A 121 -7.87 9.70 14.00
CA VAL A 121 -7.01 8.52 14.01
C VAL A 121 -6.82 8.03 12.57
N PHE A 122 -5.61 8.20 12.02
CA PHE A 122 -5.25 7.79 10.65
C PHE A 122 -3.73 7.73 10.44
N PHE A 123 -3.27 7.14 9.33
CA PHE A 123 -1.87 7.25 8.90
C PHE A 123 -1.60 8.67 8.40
N SER A 124 -1.01 9.50 9.25
CA SER A 124 -0.85 10.92 8.93
C SER A 124 0.34 11.17 8.02
N HIS A 125 1.34 10.27 8.06
CA HIS A 125 2.64 10.46 7.42
C HIS A 125 3.22 11.85 7.76
N THR A 126 3.23 12.21 9.04
CA THR A 126 3.83 13.48 9.51
C THR A 126 5.00 13.29 10.47
N HIS A 127 5.00 12.21 11.27
CA HIS A 127 5.96 12.07 12.37
C HIS A 127 7.44 11.94 11.94
N LYS A 128 7.72 11.57 10.67
CA LYS A 128 9.08 11.53 10.10
C LYS A 128 9.46 12.82 9.39
N GLY A 129 8.66 13.88 9.52
CA GLY A 129 8.89 15.16 8.86
C GLY A 129 8.58 15.16 7.37
N GLN A 130 7.63 14.34 6.91
CA GLN A 130 7.28 14.29 5.49
C GLN A 130 6.66 15.62 5.04
N LEU A 131 7.44 16.38 4.27
CA LEU A 131 7.15 17.78 3.91
C LEU A 131 5.78 17.98 3.27
N TYR A 132 5.31 17.01 2.47
CA TYR A 132 4.04 17.11 1.76
C TYR A 132 2.81 17.14 2.68
N ASN A 133 2.89 16.61 3.90
CA ASN A 133 1.81 16.59 4.88
C ASN A 133 1.98 17.59 6.03
N MET A 134 3.08 18.34 6.08
CA MET A 134 3.27 19.40 7.07
C MET A 134 2.17 20.48 7.03
N PRO A 135 1.63 20.91 5.87
CA PRO A 135 0.49 21.83 5.84
C PRO A 135 -0.76 21.26 6.54
N MET A 136 -1.03 19.97 6.38
CA MET A 136 -2.12 19.31 7.10
C MET A 136 -1.87 19.27 8.60
N LEU A 137 -0.63 19.01 9.04
CA LEU A 137 -0.28 19.06 10.45
C LEU A 137 -0.46 20.47 11.02
N GLN A 138 -0.10 21.52 10.28
CA GLN A 138 -0.36 22.91 10.70
C GLN A 138 -1.87 23.16 10.88
N ASP A 139 -2.70 22.71 9.94
CA ASP A 139 -4.16 22.85 10.07
C ASP A 139 -4.73 22.03 11.23
N ILE A 140 -4.15 20.88 11.56
CA ILE A 140 -4.49 20.11 12.75
C ILE A 140 -4.25 20.93 14.02
N LEU A 141 -3.12 21.62 14.12
CA LEU A 141 -2.84 22.52 15.26
C LEU A 141 -3.81 23.70 15.30
N ASN A 142 -3.98 24.41 14.17
CA ASN A 142 -4.85 25.58 14.07
C ASN A 142 -6.31 25.27 14.42
N LYS A 143 -6.77 24.05 14.09
CA LYS A 143 -8.14 23.58 14.33
C LYS A 143 -8.30 22.89 15.68
N ASN A 144 -7.27 22.90 16.53
CA ASN A 144 -7.28 22.24 17.83
C ASN A 144 -7.70 20.76 17.73
N ILE A 145 -7.15 20.05 16.75
CA ILE A 145 -7.41 18.63 16.53
C ILE A 145 -6.40 17.80 17.32
N ARG A 146 -6.89 16.76 18.02
CA ARG A 146 -6.03 15.71 18.55
C ARG A 146 -5.73 14.71 17.43
N LEU A 147 -4.46 14.51 17.09
CA LEU A 147 -4.03 13.57 16.05
C LEU A 147 -3.34 12.36 16.65
N ILE A 148 -3.86 11.17 16.36
CA ILE A 148 -3.28 9.88 16.73
C ILE A 148 -2.89 9.13 15.45
N ASP A 149 -1.63 8.74 15.34
CA ASP A 149 -1.10 8.08 14.15
C ASP A 149 -0.96 6.57 14.37
N TYR A 150 -1.66 5.78 13.55
CA TYR A 150 -1.58 4.33 13.59
C TYR A 150 -0.15 3.79 13.42
N GLU A 151 0.75 4.52 12.76
CA GLU A 151 2.14 4.08 12.57
C GLU A 151 2.90 4.02 13.89
N LEU A 152 2.51 4.86 14.86
CA LEU A 152 3.11 4.96 16.18
C LEU A 152 2.41 4.06 17.22
N MET A 153 1.34 3.35 16.86
CA MET A 153 0.72 2.36 17.74
C MET A 153 1.60 1.10 17.84
N ALA A 154 2.53 1.10 18.80
CA ALA A 154 3.49 0.04 19.04
C ALA A 154 3.62 -0.32 20.53
N ASN A 155 4.00 -1.57 20.81
CA ASN A 155 4.46 -2.01 22.12
C ASN A 155 5.87 -2.60 21.98
N GLU A 156 6.83 -2.23 22.82
CA GLU A 156 8.22 -2.72 22.76
C GLU A 156 8.81 -2.65 21.33
N ASN A 157 8.59 -1.54 20.61
CA ASN A 157 8.95 -1.32 19.20
C ASN A 157 8.25 -2.24 18.17
N LYS A 158 7.32 -3.09 18.59
CA LYS A 158 6.48 -3.89 17.71
C LYS A 158 5.18 -3.15 17.41
N ARG A 159 5.04 -2.71 16.16
CA ARG A 159 3.81 -2.09 15.66
C ARG A 159 2.64 -3.07 15.72
N LEU A 160 1.50 -2.60 16.21
CA LEU A 160 0.31 -3.42 16.49
C LEU A 160 -0.73 -3.32 15.37
N VAL A 161 -0.82 -2.14 14.75
CA VAL A 161 -1.82 -1.81 13.72
C VAL A 161 -1.08 -1.52 12.39
N LEU A 162 -1.05 -2.52 11.51
CA LEU A 162 -0.27 -2.47 10.26
C LEU A 162 -0.87 -3.32 9.14
N PHE A 163 -0.43 -3.06 7.91
CA PHE A 163 -0.83 -3.78 6.69
C PHE A 163 0.28 -4.65 6.08
N GLY A 164 1.43 -4.81 6.74
CA GLY A 164 2.63 -5.42 6.16
C GLY A 164 2.40 -6.78 5.50
N THR A 165 1.66 -7.69 6.13
CA THR A 165 1.38 -9.01 5.54
C THR A 165 0.58 -8.90 4.24
N HIS A 166 -0.37 -7.96 4.18
CA HIS A 166 -1.23 -7.74 3.01
C HIS A 166 -0.47 -7.04 1.88
N ALA A 167 0.49 -6.17 2.21
CA ALA A 167 1.43 -5.64 1.22
C ALA A 167 2.27 -6.77 0.60
N GLY A 168 2.70 -7.74 1.43
CA GLY A 168 3.37 -8.95 0.98
C GLY A 168 2.51 -9.80 0.03
N TYR A 169 1.25 -10.03 0.38
CA TYR A 169 0.32 -10.77 -0.49
C TYR A 169 0.16 -10.11 -1.86
N ALA A 170 -0.24 -8.83 -1.88
CA ALA A 170 -0.48 -8.12 -3.12
C ALA A 170 0.82 -7.97 -3.94
N GLY A 171 1.92 -7.56 -3.30
CA GLY A 171 3.20 -7.39 -3.98
C GLY A 171 3.73 -8.67 -4.63
N MET A 172 3.50 -9.84 -4.03
CA MET A 172 3.87 -11.10 -4.66
C MET A 172 2.98 -11.45 -5.85
N ILE A 173 1.65 -11.29 -5.73
CA ILE A 173 0.70 -11.56 -6.80
C ILE A 173 0.97 -10.64 -8.01
N ASP A 174 1.10 -9.34 -7.75
CA ASP A 174 1.38 -8.34 -8.79
C ASP A 174 2.76 -8.53 -9.38
N GLY A 175 3.73 -8.91 -8.55
CA GLY A 175 5.06 -9.28 -9.00
C GLY A 175 5.08 -10.52 -9.90
N PHE A 176 4.26 -11.54 -9.63
CA PHE A 176 4.08 -12.67 -10.54
C PHE A 176 3.44 -12.24 -11.87
N HIS A 177 2.40 -11.40 -11.82
CA HIS A 177 1.80 -10.84 -13.02
C HIS A 177 2.83 -10.06 -13.86
N GLY A 178 3.59 -9.17 -13.21
CA GLY A 178 4.67 -8.42 -13.84
C GLY A 178 5.74 -9.32 -14.44
N LEU A 179 6.15 -10.36 -13.73
CA LEU A 179 7.11 -11.36 -14.21
C LEU A 179 6.58 -12.11 -15.45
N GLY A 180 5.29 -12.43 -15.49
CA GLY A 180 4.63 -12.97 -16.68
C GLY A 180 4.81 -12.04 -17.88
N LEU A 181 4.46 -10.75 -17.73
CA LEU A 181 4.64 -9.74 -18.78
C LEU A 181 6.11 -9.58 -19.18
N ARG A 182 7.04 -9.62 -18.21
CA ARG A 182 8.48 -9.56 -18.48
C ARG A 182 8.94 -10.72 -19.34
N LEU A 183 8.53 -11.94 -19.00
CA LEU A 183 8.88 -13.15 -19.73
C LEU A 183 8.27 -13.18 -21.13
N LEU A 184 7.03 -12.70 -21.27
CA LEU A 184 6.39 -12.52 -22.58
C LEU A 184 7.19 -11.54 -23.46
N GLY A 185 7.62 -10.41 -22.91
CA GLY A 185 8.48 -9.45 -23.61
C GLY A 185 9.84 -10.05 -24.02
N LEU A 186 10.30 -11.10 -23.35
CA LEU A 186 11.49 -11.89 -23.70
C LEU A 186 11.19 -13.06 -24.65
N GLY A 187 9.94 -13.21 -25.12
CA GLY A 187 9.52 -14.25 -26.06
C GLY A 187 9.06 -15.56 -25.42
N TYR A 188 8.85 -15.60 -24.10
CA TYR A 188 8.41 -16.79 -23.38
C TYR A 188 6.93 -16.70 -23.00
N ASN A 189 6.12 -17.64 -23.50
CA ASN A 189 4.81 -17.91 -22.90
C ASN A 189 5.00 -18.81 -21.70
N THR A 190 4.74 -18.30 -20.49
CA THR A 190 4.89 -19.07 -19.24
C THR A 190 3.58 -19.05 -18.45
N PRO A 191 3.36 -20.04 -17.55
CA PRO A 191 2.15 -20.06 -16.72
C PRO A 191 1.86 -18.78 -15.93
N PHE A 192 2.90 -17.98 -15.60
CA PHE A 192 2.75 -16.69 -14.92
C PHE A 192 1.85 -15.69 -15.69
N MET A 193 1.72 -15.82 -17.02
CA MET A 193 0.80 -15.01 -17.83
C MET A 193 -0.67 -15.13 -17.41
N ASN A 194 -1.03 -16.22 -16.71
CA ASN A 194 -2.40 -16.48 -16.26
C ASN A 194 -2.69 -15.89 -14.87
N ILE A 195 -1.74 -15.19 -14.25
CA ILE A 195 -1.94 -14.49 -12.97
C ILE A 195 -2.33 -13.04 -13.29
N GLY A 196 -3.52 -12.62 -12.87
CA GLY A 196 -3.94 -11.21 -12.89
C GLY A 196 -3.36 -10.40 -11.72
N MET A 197 -3.42 -9.07 -11.85
CA MET A 197 -3.14 -8.14 -10.74
C MET A 197 -4.06 -8.41 -9.55
N SER A 198 -3.60 -8.12 -8.33
CA SER A 198 -4.30 -8.41 -7.08
C SER A 198 -5.70 -7.81 -7.02
N TYR A 199 -5.87 -6.58 -7.54
CA TYR A 199 -7.16 -5.91 -7.54
C TYR A 199 -8.24 -6.60 -8.36
N THR A 200 -7.87 -7.54 -9.25
CA THR A 200 -8.81 -8.29 -10.10
C THR A 200 -9.55 -9.39 -9.33
N TYR A 201 -9.00 -9.85 -8.22
CA TYR A 201 -9.61 -10.87 -7.38
C TYR A 201 -10.55 -10.26 -6.34
N ASN A 202 -11.68 -10.93 -6.11
CA ASN A 202 -12.65 -10.48 -5.10
C ASN A 202 -12.19 -10.73 -3.65
N THR A 203 -11.29 -11.69 -3.46
CA THR A 203 -10.80 -12.19 -2.17
C THR A 203 -9.38 -12.73 -2.33
N LEU A 204 -8.62 -12.73 -1.24
CA LEU A 204 -7.28 -13.33 -1.20
C LEU A 204 -7.32 -14.83 -1.50
N GLU A 205 -8.37 -15.54 -1.10
CA GLU A 205 -8.51 -16.98 -1.38
C GLU A 205 -8.68 -17.24 -2.88
N SER A 206 -9.47 -16.41 -3.59
CA SER A 206 -9.58 -16.51 -5.05
C SER A 206 -8.23 -16.26 -5.74
N ALA A 207 -7.45 -15.29 -5.25
CA ALA A 207 -6.11 -15.04 -5.77
C ALA A 207 -5.18 -16.24 -5.54
N LYS A 208 -5.17 -16.79 -4.31
CA LYS A 208 -4.39 -18.00 -3.98
C LYS A 208 -4.80 -19.20 -4.83
N SER A 209 -6.09 -19.39 -5.11
CA SER A 209 -6.57 -20.44 -6.01
C SER A 209 -6.06 -20.28 -7.45
N SER A 210 -6.07 -19.06 -8.00
CA SER A 210 -5.50 -18.79 -9.32
C SER A 210 -4.00 -19.08 -9.37
N VAL A 211 -3.24 -18.70 -8.33
CA VAL A 211 -1.81 -19.05 -8.23
C VAL A 211 -1.60 -20.56 -8.15
N LYS A 212 -2.46 -21.31 -7.42
CA LYS A 212 -2.40 -22.78 -7.37
C LYS A 212 -2.66 -23.42 -8.73
N GLU A 213 -3.59 -22.90 -9.52
CA GLU A 213 -3.84 -23.38 -10.89
C GLU A 213 -2.60 -23.22 -11.77
N VAL A 214 -1.94 -22.07 -11.69
CA VAL A 214 -0.64 -21.83 -12.34
C VAL A 214 0.44 -22.77 -11.83
N GLY A 215 0.43 -23.06 -10.53
CA GLY A 215 1.30 -24.06 -9.93
C GLY A 215 1.13 -25.46 -10.54
N ASN A 216 -0.11 -25.89 -10.79
CA ASN A 216 -0.39 -27.17 -11.45
C ASN A 216 0.14 -27.22 -12.89
N MET A 217 0.06 -26.11 -13.63
CA MET A 217 0.67 -26.01 -14.95
C MET A 217 2.19 -26.19 -14.88
N ILE A 218 2.85 -25.56 -13.90
CA ILE A 218 4.30 -25.71 -13.69
C ILE A 218 4.66 -27.15 -13.33
N VAL A 219 3.87 -27.84 -12.51
CA VAL A 219 4.10 -29.28 -12.20
C VAL A 219 4.03 -30.12 -13.46
N ASN A 220 3.01 -29.92 -14.30
CA ASN A 220 2.72 -30.79 -15.45
C ASN A 220 3.62 -30.51 -16.66
N GLU A 221 3.88 -29.24 -16.96
CA GLU A 221 4.55 -28.82 -18.20
C GLU A 221 5.99 -28.36 -17.96
N GLY A 222 6.30 -27.92 -16.73
CA GLY A 222 7.57 -27.28 -16.39
C GLY A 222 7.71 -25.86 -16.96
N LEU A 223 8.68 -25.13 -16.44
CA LEU A 223 9.12 -23.85 -16.98
C LEU A 223 10.13 -24.08 -18.13
N PRO A 224 10.24 -23.18 -19.12
CA PRO A 224 11.22 -23.30 -20.19
C PRO A 224 12.64 -23.52 -19.66
N LYS A 225 13.33 -24.55 -20.19
CA LYS A 225 14.65 -24.99 -19.70
C LYS A 225 15.70 -23.89 -19.76
N ASP A 226 15.66 -23.06 -20.80
CA ASP A 226 16.61 -21.96 -21.00
C ASP A 226 16.57 -20.91 -19.88
N LEU A 227 15.45 -20.79 -19.16
CA LEU A 227 15.34 -19.87 -18.01
C LEU A 227 16.14 -20.38 -16.79
N GLY A 228 16.52 -21.66 -16.81
CA GLY A 228 17.07 -22.36 -15.66
C GLY A 228 16.10 -22.37 -14.47
N PRO A 229 16.60 -22.73 -13.27
CA PRO A 229 15.84 -22.63 -12.03
C PRO A 229 15.44 -21.18 -11.77
N MET A 230 14.15 -20.94 -11.53
CA MET A 230 13.66 -19.60 -11.17
C MET A 230 13.73 -19.40 -9.67
N VAL A 231 14.56 -18.46 -9.24
CA VAL A 231 14.83 -18.13 -7.84
C VAL A 231 14.09 -16.85 -7.43
N PHE A 232 13.26 -16.95 -6.39
CA PHE A 232 12.52 -15.87 -5.77
C PHE A 232 13.15 -15.55 -4.43
N ALA A 233 13.77 -14.38 -4.34
CA ALA A 233 14.56 -13.98 -3.18
C ALA A 233 13.79 -12.98 -2.32
N PHE A 234 13.62 -13.26 -1.03
CA PHE A 234 12.81 -12.46 -0.11
C PHE A 234 13.70 -11.78 0.91
N THR A 235 13.75 -10.45 0.91
CA THR A 235 14.52 -9.74 1.93
C THR A 235 13.75 -9.66 3.24
N GLY A 236 14.41 -10.02 4.34
CA GLY A 236 13.89 -9.86 5.68
C GLY A 236 12.93 -10.98 6.12
N THR A 237 12.63 -10.97 7.42
CA THR A 237 11.83 -12.00 8.10
C THR A 237 10.51 -11.46 8.69
N GLY A 238 10.16 -10.23 8.32
CA GLY A 238 8.99 -9.50 8.82
C GLY A 238 7.68 -9.87 8.12
N HIS A 239 6.63 -9.08 8.40
CA HIS A 239 5.27 -9.30 7.90
C HIS A 239 5.17 -9.34 6.38
N VAL A 240 5.85 -8.42 5.69
CA VAL A 240 5.85 -8.35 4.21
C VAL A 240 6.41 -9.64 3.61
N SER A 241 7.61 -10.04 4.02
CA SER A 241 8.25 -11.27 3.56
C SER A 241 7.40 -12.51 3.83
N LYS A 242 6.80 -12.62 5.03
CA LYS A 242 5.89 -13.73 5.36
C LYS A 242 4.65 -13.77 4.45
N GLY A 243 4.04 -12.61 4.18
CA GLY A 243 2.90 -12.52 3.28
C GLY A 243 3.27 -12.95 1.85
N ALA A 244 4.37 -12.45 1.32
CA ALA A 244 4.83 -12.82 -0.02
C ALA A 244 5.16 -14.31 -0.14
N GLN A 245 5.84 -14.89 0.87
CA GLN A 245 6.14 -16.31 0.92
C GLN A 245 4.89 -17.20 0.99
N GLU A 246 3.81 -16.76 1.63
CA GLU A 246 2.53 -17.50 1.60
C GLU A 246 1.93 -17.59 0.19
N ILE A 247 2.12 -16.58 -0.65
CA ILE A 247 1.71 -16.63 -2.05
C ILE A 247 2.65 -17.54 -2.85
N LEU A 248 3.97 -17.47 -2.64
CA LEU A 248 4.91 -18.40 -3.27
C LEU A 248 4.56 -19.86 -2.96
N LYS A 249 4.13 -20.15 -1.73
CA LYS A 249 3.74 -21.51 -1.29
C LYS A 249 2.55 -22.09 -2.06
N CYS A 250 1.82 -21.28 -2.82
CA CYS A 250 0.77 -21.74 -3.71
C CYS A 250 1.32 -22.36 -5.01
N LEU A 251 2.61 -22.14 -5.33
CA LEU A 251 3.32 -22.80 -6.43
C LEU A 251 4.04 -24.07 -5.94
N PRO A 252 4.37 -25.03 -6.83
CA PRO A 252 5.35 -26.07 -6.52
C PRO A 252 6.70 -25.42 -6.22
N HIS A 253 7.23 -25.61 -5.02
CA HIS A 253 8.41 -24.87 -4.58
C HIS A 253 9.36 -25.70 -3.71
N GLU A 254 10.60 -25.25 -3.67
CA GLU A 254 11.64 -25.71 -2.74
C GLU A 254 12.37 -24.49 -2.17
N TYR A 255 12.66 -24.49 -0.87
CA TYR A 255 13.47 -23.43 -0.27
C TYR A 255 14.94 -23.84 -0.24
N ILE A 256 15.81 -22.90 -0.62
CA ILE A 256 17.26 -23.07 -0.66
C ILE A 256 17.96 -21.98 0.16
N ASP A 257 19.10 -22.31 0.74
CA ASP A 257 19.90 -21.34 1.49
C ASP A 257 20.70 -20.45 0.53
N VAL A 258 21.11 -19.26 1.01
CA VAL A 258 21.94 -18.32 0.24
C VAL A 258 23.25 -18.97 -0.26
N LYS A 259 23.82 -19.89 0.51
CA LYS A 259 25.06 -20.60 0.15
C LYS A 259 24.90 -21.52 -1.08
N ASP A 260 23.68 -21.95 -1.39
CA ASP A 260 23.38 -22.90 -2.47
C ASP A 260 22.95 -22.19 -3.77
N LEU A 261 22.74 -20.87 -3.71
CA LEU A 261 22.38 -20.05 -4.88
C LEU A 261 23.36 -20.14 -6.06
N PRO A 262 24.69 -20.16 -5.86
CA PRO A 262 25.63 -20.34 -6.97
C PRO A 262 25.45 -21.67 -7.70
N GLU A 263 25.12 -22.75 -6.99
CA GLU A 263 24.90 -24.07 -7.62
C GLU A 263 23.63 -24.08 -8.47
N CYS A 264 22.58 -23.35 -8.07
CA CYS A 264 21.33 -23.22 -8.83
C CYS A 264 21.52 -22.60 -10.23
N THR A 265 22.61 -21.85 -10.42
CA THR A 265 22.95 -21.26 -11.73
C THR A 265 23.97 -22.10 -12.47
N SER A 266 25.11 -22.39 -11.83
CA SER A 266 26.24 -23.11 -12.45
C SER A 266 25.99 -24.60 -12.72
N ALA A 267 25.11 -25.25 -11.94
CA ALA A 267 24.72 -26.64 -12.12
C ALA A 267 23.19 -26.78 -12.30
N SER A 268 22.61 -25.87 -13.08
CA SER A 268 21.16 -25.75 -13.33
C SER A 268 20.48 -27.08 -13.72
N HIS A 269 21.18 -27.98 -14.41
CA HIS A 269 20.70 -29.32 -14.80
C HIS A 269 20.33 -30.23 -13.61
N LYS A 270 20.83 -29.96 -12.39
CA LYS A 270 20.48 -30.70 -11.17
C LYS A 270 19.15 -30.27 -10.56
N PHE A 271 18.61 -29.15 -11.02
CA PHE A 271 17.42 -28.52 -10.48
C PHE A 271 16.25 -28.69 -11.44
N SER A 272 15.06 -28.88 -10.90
CA SER A 272 13.86 -29.15 -11.69
C SER A 272 13.18 -27.86 -12.12
N ASN A 273 12.78 -27.77 -13.38
CA ASN A 273 11.93 -26.70 -13.90
C ASN A 273 10.44 -26.91 -13.59
N ASN A 274 10.05 -28.01 -12.95
CA ASN A 274 8.67 -28.29 -12.53
C ASN A 274 8.34 -27.69 -11.14
N LYS A 275 9.21 -26.81 -10.64
CA LYS A 275 9.06 -26.06 -9.40
C LYS A 275 9.85 -24.75 -9.46
N VAL A 276 9.56 -23.87 -8.51
CA VAL A 276 10.29 -22.63 -8.27
C VAL A 276 11.12 -22.72 -6.99
N TYR A 277 12.11 -21.85 -6.84
CA TYR A 277 13.02 -21.87 -5.70
C TYR A 277 12.84 -20.62 -4.86
N GLY A 278 12.52 -20.77 -3.58
CA GLY A 278 12.43 -19.67 -2.62
C GLY A 278 13.73 -19.51 -1.84
N CYS A 279 14.16 -18.27 -1.59
CA CYS A 279 15.29 -17.99 -0.73
C CYS A 279 14.95 -16.84 0.23
N GLN A 280 14.81 -17.15 1.53
CA GLN A 280 14.61 -16.12 2.55
C GLN A 280 15.96 -15.58 3.02
N ILE A 281 16.15 -14.28 2.93
CA ILE A 281 17.43 -13.62 3.19
C ILE A 281 17.39 -12.90 4.53
N SER A 282 18.38 -13.22 5.35
CA SER A 282 18.66 -12.59 6.64
C SER A 282 19.86 -11.65 6.54
N LEU A 283 20.03 -10.79 7.54
CA LEU A 283 21.09 -9.77 7.57
C LEU A 283 22.50 -10.38 7.47
N ASN A 284 22.74 -11.49 8.16
CA ASN A 284 24.02 -12.20 8.18
C ASN A 284 24.42 -12.83 6.83
N ASP A 285 23.49 -12.97 5.90
CA ASP A 285 23.77 -13.58 4.60
C ASP A 285 24.54 -12.65 3.66
N TYR A 286 24.36 -11.33 3.84
CA TYR A 286 24.91 -10.32 2.93
C TYR A 286 25.57 -9.13 3.61
N LEU A 287 25.38 -8.91 4.91
CA LEU A 287 26.08 -7.86 5.63
C LEU A 287 27.35 -8.39 6.26
N ILE A 288 28.43 -7.62 6.13
CA ILE A 288 29.68 -7.87 6.83
C ILE A 288 30.19 -6.56 7.41
N ARG A 289 30.95 -6.64 8.51
CA ARG A 289 31.70 -5.48 9.00
C ARG A 289 32.90 -5.21 8.10
N LYS A 290 33.22 -3.92 7.95
CA LYS A 290 34.35 -3.44 7.14
C LYS A 290 35.71 -3.90 7.67
N ASP A 291 35.84 -4.06 8.99
CA ASP A 291 37.10 -4.40 9.67
C ASP A 291 37.37 -5.91 9.74
N THR A 292 36.35 -6.71 10.04
CA THR A 292 36.49 -8.16 10.25
C THR A 292 36.09 -8.99 9.04
N GLY A 293 35.35 -8.41 8.09
CA GLY A 293 34.79 -9.13 6.94
C GLY A 293 33.69 -10.13 7.32
N LYS A 294 33.16 -10.09 8.55
CA LYS A 294 32.13 -11.00 9.06
C LYS A 294 30.95 -10.23 9.66
N PHE A 295 29.79 -10.86 9.69
CA PHE A 295 28.65 -10.40 10.49
C PHE A 295 28.84 -10.84 11.94
N ASP A 296 28.67 -9.94 12.91
CA ASP A 296 28.79 -10.24 14.34
C ASP A 296 27.41 -10.31 15.02
N SER A 297 26.61 -9.23 15.01
CA SER A 297 25.28 -9.24 15.61
C SER A 297 24.31 -8.21 15.01
N LYS A 298 23.02 -8.54 15.09
CA LYS A 298 21.93 -7.65 14.68
C LYS A 298 21.86 -6.37 15.52
N GLN A 299 22.15 -6.44 16.81
CA GLN A 299 22.14 -5.27 17.70
C GLN A 299 23.22 -4.27 17.29
N ASN A 300 24.46 -4.75 17.13
CA ASN A 300 25.58 -3.90 16.68
C ASN A 300 25.28 -3.28 15.30
N TYR A 301 24.68 -4.03 14.37
CA TYR A 301 24.26 -3.46 13.08
C TYR A 301 23.28 -2.29 13.20
N TYR A 302 22.34 -2.33 14.15
CA TYR A 302 21.41 -1.21 14.35
C TYR A 302 22.03 -0.02 15.07
N ASP A 303 22.96 -0.28 16.00
CA ASP A 303 23.62 0.77 16.77
C ASP A 303 24.73 1.46 15.96
N HIS A 304 25.42 0.72 15.09
CA HIS A 304 26.58 1.15 14.30
C HIS A 304 26.51 0.71 12.82
N PRO A 305 25.45 1.07 12.07
CA PRO A 305 25.27 0.62 10.70
C PRO A 305 26.38 1.07 9.74
N GLU A 306 27.06 2.17 10.05
CA GLU A 306 28.19 2.72 9.28
C GLU A 306 29.40 1.77 9.23
N GLN A 307 29.50 0.80 10.14
CA GLN A 307 30.56 -0.18 10.18
C GLN A 307 30.37 -1.34 9.18
N TYR A 308 29.21 -1.41 8.50
CA TYR A 308 28.84 -2.52 7.64
C TYR A 308 28.84 -2.15 6.17
N ILE A 309 29.00 -3.17 5.31
CA ILE A 309 28.80 -3.09 3.86
C ILE A 309 27.91 -4.23 3.39
N SER A 310 27.15 -3.97 2.32
CA SER A 310 26.31 -4.97 1.66
C SER A 310 27.08 -5.73 0.57
N GLN A 311 27.13 -7.05 0.69
CA GLN A 311 27.58 -8.01 -0.31
C GLN A 311 26.40 -8.63 -1.10
N PHE A 312 25.21 -8.03 -1.02
CA PHE A 312 24.02 -8.57 -1.68
C PHE A 312 24.20 -8.72 -3.19
N HIS A 313 24.83 -7.72 -3.81
CA HIS A 313 25.11 -7.67 -5.25
C HIS A 313 26.07 -8.76 -5.74
N THR A 314 26.85 -9.40 -4.87
CA THR A 314 27.74 -10.52 -5.23
C THR A 314 27.21 -11.87 -4.77
N LYS A 315 26.60 -11.94 -3.58
CA LYS A 315 26.20 -13.22 -2.96
C LYS A 315 24.81 -13.71 -3.36
N ILE A 316 23.92 -12.79 -3.76
CA ILE A 316 22.48 -13.07 -3.88
C ILE A 316 21.93 -12.60 -5.21
N ALA A 317 22.09 -11.32 -5.53
CA ALA A 317 21.51 -10.72 -6.74
C ALA A 317 21.89 -11.44 -8.04
N PRO A 318 23.16 -11.90 -8.26
CA PRO A 318 23.53 -12.59 -9.49
C PRO A 318 22.75 -13.89 -9.74
N TYR A 319 22.17 -14.48 -8.70
CA TYR A 319 21.50 -15.79 -8.76
C TYR A 319 19.98 -15.67 -8.59
N THR A 320 19.48 -14.47 -8.33
CA THR A 320 18.06 -14.20 -8.11
C THR A 320 17.37 -13.98 -9.45
N THR A 321 16.21 -14.61 -9.70
CA THR A 321 15.37 -14.30 -10.88
C THR A 321 14.47 -13.11 -10.62
N MET A 322 13.78 -13.14 -9.48
CA MET A 322 12.91 -12.07 -9.01
C MET A 322 13.22 -11.73 -7.54
N LEU A 323 13.42 -10.44 -7.26
CA LEU A 323 13.63 -9.94 -5.91
C LEU A 323 12.31 -9.44 -5.33
N ILE A 324 11.97 -9.90 -4.14
CA ILE A 324 10.86 -9.39 -3.34
C ILE A 324 11.47 -8.62 -2.17
N HIS A 325 11.48 -7.29 -2.30
CA HIS A 325 12.06 -6.40 -1.31
C HIS A 325 10.97 -5.86 -0.37
N GLY A 326 11.20 -5.95 0.93
CA GLY A 326 10.25 -5.50 1.96
C GLY A 326 10.91 -5.22 3.30
N SER A 327 12.22 -5.00 3.29
CA SER A 327 12.99 -4.64 4.48
C SER A 327 12.97 -3.14 4.69
N TYR A 328 12.94 -2.71 5.95
CA TYR A 328 13.11 -1.30 6.30
C TYR A 328 14.54 -0.83 5.96
N TRP A 329 14.66 0.41 5.51
CA TRP A 329 15.92 1.09 5.30
C TRP A 329 15.80 2.59 5.62
N ASP A 330 16.89 3.18 6.10
CA ASP A 330 17.09 4.63 6.13
C ASP A 330 18.56 4.96 5.83
N THR A 331 18.87 6.25 5.68
CA THR A 331 20.17 6.74 5.21
C THR A 331 21.37 6.34 6.07
N ARG A 332 21.15 5.86 7.30
CA ARG A 332 22.23 5.37 8.17
C ARG A 332 22.71 3.99 7.72
N PHE A 333 21.84 3.20 7.09
CA PHE A 333 22.11 1.83 6.71
C PHE A 333 22.74 1.72 5.32
N PRO A 334 23.64 0.75 5.08
CA PRO A 334 24.17 0.51 3.74
C PRO A 334 23.03 0.17 2.77
N ARG A 335 23.13 0.65 1.53
CA ARG A 335 22.19 0.28 0.47
C ARG A 335 22.26 -1.22 0.19
N LEU A 336 21.13 -1.79 -0.21
CA LEU A 336 21.07 -3.19 -0.64
C LEU A 336 21.79 -3.37 -1.98
N ILE A 337 21.43 -2.55 -2.97
CA ILE A 337 22.03 -2.52 -4.31
C ILE A 337 22.17 -1.06 -4.78
N THR A 338 23.38 -0.68 -5.19
CA THR A 338 23.66 0.65 -5.80
C THR A 338 23.36 0.66 -7.30
N LYS A 339 23.29 1.85 -7.90
CA LYS A 339 23.15 2.00 -9.37
C LYS A 339 24.29 1.33 -10.13
N GLU A 340 25.51 1.51 -9.64
CA GLU A 340 26.73 0.87 -10.20
C GLU A 340 26.66 -0.66 -10.10
N GLN A 341 26.20 -1.18 -8.96
CA GLN A 341 26.05 -2.62 -8.77
C GLN A 341 24.98 -3.20 -9.70
N LEU A 342 23.85 -2.52 -9.91
CA LEU A 342 22.84 -2.94 -10.89
C LEU A 342 23.40 -2.91 -12.33
N HIS A 343 24.16 -1.87 -12.68
CA HIS A 343 24.83 -1.79 -13.97
C HIS A 343 25.74 -3.01 -14.20
N ASN A 344 26.58 -3.37 -13.22
CA ASN A 344 27.47 -4.52 -13.32
C ASN A 344 26.71 -5.86 -13.38
N LEU A 345 25.61 -5.99 -12.63
CA LEU A 345 24.72 -7.15 -12.72
C LEU A 345 24.14 -7.32 -14.12
N GLN A 346 23.69 -6.23 -14.75
CA GLN A 346 23.13 -6.26 -16.11
C GLN A 346 24.21 -6.53 -17.17
N LEU A 347 25.44 -6.01 -17.03
CA LEU A 347 26.55 -6.36 -17.92
C LEU A 347 26.85 -7.87 -17.91
N ASN A 348 26.79 -8.49 -16.72
CA ASN A 348 27.05 -9.91 -16.53
C ASN A 348 25.96 -10.82 -17.13
N GLN A 349 24.79 -10.30 -17.54
CA GLN A 349 23.75 -11.07 -18.23
C GLN A 349 24.15 -11.52 -19.66
N SER A 350 25.29 -11.05 -20.15
CA SER A 350 25.95 -11.60 -21.34
C SER A 350 26.48 -13.03 -21.11
N ASN A 351 26.74 -13.41 -19.85
CA ASN A 351 26.99 -14.78 -19.45
C ASN A 351 25.68 -15.60 -19.57
N PRO A 352 25.63 -16.69 -20.36
CA PRO A 352 24.46 -17.55 -20.48
C PRO A 352 23.86 -18.01 -19.15
N ASP A 353 24.70 -18.30 -18.14
CA ASP A 353 24.24 -18.80 -16.84
C ASP A 353 23.54 -17.72 -15.98
N LEU A 354 23.77 -16.44 -16.31
CA LEU A 354 23.26 -15.28 -15.58
C LEU A 354 22.22 -14.47 -16.38
N LYS A 355 21.93 -14.88 -17.61
CA LYS A 355 21.08 -14.15 -18.57
C LYS A 355 19.69 -13.80 -18.00
N TYR A 356 19.09 -14.71 -17.24
CA TYR A 356 17.72 -14.58 -16.72
C TYR A 356 17.69 -14.27 -15.21
N ARG A 357 18.66 -13.49 -14.74
CA ARG A 357 18.80 -13.07 -13.34
C ARG A 357 18.51 -11.59 -13.19
N MET A 358 17.94 -11.19 -12.05
CA MET A 358 17.42 -9.85 -11.77
C MET A 358 16.46 -9.36 -12.88
N LEU A 359 15.55 -10.23 -13.33
CA LEU A 359 14.57 -9.90 -14.36
C LEU A 359 13.50 -8.93 -13.85
N SER A 360 13.08 -9.11 -12.61
CA SER A 360 12.02 -8.33 -11.98
C SER A 360 12.29 -8.09 -10.50
N ILE A 361 11.85 -6.94 -10.00
CA ILE A 361 11.89 -6.56 -8.59
C ILE A 361 10.50 -6.08 -8.20
N SER A 362 9.91 -6.74 -7.21
CA SER A 362 8.78 -6.24 -6.44
C SER A 362 9.32 -5.53 -5.20
N ASP A 363 9.48 -4.21 -5.28
CA ASP A 363 9.87 -3.39 -4.15
C ASP A 363 8.64 -2.94 -3.36
N ILE A 364 8.31 -3.70 -2.33
CA ILE A 364 7.16 -3.49 -1.44
C ILE A 364 7.49 -2.45 -0.36
N SER A 365 8.77 -2.18 -0.07
CA SER A 365 9.13 -1.09 0.87
C SER A 365 8.93 0.27 0.20
N CYS A 366 9.20 0.36 -1.10
CA CYS A 366 8.97 1.53 -1.95
C CYS A 366 9.67 2.80 -1.40
N ASP A 367 10.93 2.66 -1.02
CA ASP A 367 11.75 3.78 -0.54
C ASP A 367 12.51 4.44 -1.69
N ILE A 368 12.04 5.60 -2.15
CA ILE A 368 12.62 6.33 -3.29
C ILE A 368 14.08 6.69 -3.02
N ASN A 369 14.97 6.30 -3.95
CA ASN A 369 16.42 6.37 -3.79
C ASN A 369 16.89 5.75 -2.46
N GLY A 370 16.24 4.67 -2.03
CA GLY A 370 16.44 4.01 -0.74
C GLY A 370 17.39 2.81 -0.80
N ALA A 371 16.99 1.68 -0.21
CA ALA A 371 17.80 0.46 -0.22
C ALA A 371 18.20 0.02 -1.64
N LEU A 372 17.30 0.19 -2.61
CA LEU A 372 17.57 0.08 -4.03
C LEU A 372 17.79 1.50 -4.60
N GLU A 373 19.04 1.86 -4.83
CA GLU A 373 19.39 3.25 -5.21
C GLU A 373 18.74 3.72 -6.52
N PHE A 374 18.46 2.78 -7.41
CA PHE A 374 17.87 3.00 -8.72
C PHE A 374 16.34 3.10 -8.70
N LEU A 375 15.69 3.00 -7.53
CA LEU A 375 14.27 3.28 -7.40
C LEU A 375 14.03 4.80 -7.47
N SER A 376 13.86 5.34 -8.68
CA SER A 376 13.75 6.78 -8.93
C SER A 376 12.38 7.37 -8.57
N HIS A 377 11.31 6.58 -8.65
CA HIS A 377 9.93 6.97 -8.36
C HIS A 377 9.08 5.75 -7.98
N SER A 378 7.94 5.98 -7.34
CA SER A 378 6.95 4.94 -7.09
C SER A 378 6.13 4.66 -8.35
N THR A 379 5.51 3.48 -8.41
CA THR A 379 4.52 3.14 -9.44
C THR A 379 3.12 3.24 -8.87
N THR A 380 2.11 3.20 -9.75
CA THR A 380 0.70 3.25 -9.34
C THR A 380 0.01 1.95 -9.72
N ILE A 381 -1.12 1.64 -9.10
CA ILE A 381 -1.90 0.44 -9.45
C ILE A 381 -2.34 0.49 -10.93
N ASP A 382 -2.63 1.68 -11.46
CA ASP A 382 -3.02 1.89 -12.86
C ASP A 382 -1.84 1.72 -13.85
N ASP A 383 -0.60 1.87 -13.38
CA ASP A 383 0.62 1.83 -14.16
C ASP A 383 1.77 1.26 -13.30
N PRO A 384 1.75 -0.07 -13.02
CA PRO A 384 2.49 -0.67 -11.92
C PRO A 384 3.95 -1.01 -12.24
N PHE A 385 4.35 -1.02 -13.51
CA PHE A 385 5.66 -1.49 -13.94
C PHE A 385 6.42 -0.46 -14.78
N TYR A 386 7.71 -0.37 -14.53
CA TYR A 386 8.68 0.26 -15.43
C TYR A 386 9.95 -0.59 -15.47
N TYR A 387 10.93 -0.20 -16.28
CA TYR A 387 12.16 -0.95 -16.49
C TYR A 387 13.35 -0.02 -16.32
N VAL A 388 14.37 -0.50 -15.61
CA VAL A 388 15.65 0.18 -15.41
C VAL A 388 16.72 -0.50 -16.26
N ASP A 389 17.11 0.13 -17.37
CA ASP A 389 18.28 -0.21 -18.16
C ASP A 389 19.49 0.56 -17.59
N ALA A 390 20.19 -0.07 -16.66
CA ALA A 390 21.30 0.53 -15.96
C ALA A 390 22.52 0.71 -16.88
N ILE A 391 22.71 -0.17 -17.88
CA ILE A 391 23.79 -0.09 -18.88
C ILE A 391 23.68 1.22 -19.67
N ASN A 392 22.48 1.56 -20.13
CA ASN A 392 22.24 2.78 -20.90
C ASN A 392 21.76 3.96 -20.04
N ASN A 393 21.75 3.80 -18.71
CA ASN A 393 21.26 4.77 -17.73
C ASN A 393 19.88 5.36 -18.10
N LYS A 394 18.92 4.47 -18.40
CA LYS A 394 17.60 4.85 -18.91
C LYS A 394 16.47 4.05 -18.27
N GLU A 395 15.34 4.72 -18.08
CA GLU A 395 14.07 4.09 -17.73
C GLU A 395 13.11 4.03 -18.93
N HIS A 396 12.28 3.00 -18.99
CA HIS A 396 11.24 2.88 -20.02
C HIS A 396 10.09 1.97 -19.58
N LYS A 397 9.04 1.91 -20.43
CA LYS A 397 7.84 1.07 -20.22
C LYS A 397 7.67 -0.07 -21.24
N LYS A 398 8.68 -0.29 -22.09
CA LYS A 398 8.64 -1.35 -23.09
C LYS A 398 9.01 -2.68 -22.43
N ASP A 399 8.07 -3.61 -22.41
CA ASP A 399 8.22 -4.99 -21.94
C ASP A 399 9.31 -5.79 -22.67
N ILE A 400 9.43 -5.56 -23.99
CA ILE A 400 10.50 -6.09 -24.85
C ILE A 400 11.87 -5.44 -24.61
N GLY A 401 11.92 -4.35 -23.83
CA GLY A 401 13.14 -3.59 -23.61
C GLY A 401 14.15 -4.29 -22.70
N LYS A 402 15.37 -3.75 -22.66
CA LYS A 402 16.44 -4.23 -21.78
C LYS A 402 16.19 -3.80 -20.32
N GLY A 403 16.97 -4.38 -19.42
CA GLY A 403 16.97 -3.97 -18.02
C GLY A 403 16.03 -4.79 -17.13
N THR A 404 15.99 -4.35 -15.88
CA THR A 404 15.25 -4.99 -14.78
C THR A 404 13.89 -4.33 -14.64
N GLN A 405 12.82 -5.13 -14.66
CA GLN A 405 11.47 -4.63 -14.39
C GLN A 405 11.35 -4.28 -12.91
N ILE A 406 10.72 -3.15 -12.60
CA ILE A 406 10.48 -2.66 -11.25
C ILE A 406 8.99 -2.45 -11.05
N MET A 407 8.49 -2.95 -9.93
CA MET A 407 7.20 -2.60 -9.35
C MET A 407 7.44 -1.99 -7.97
N ALA A 408 6.89 -0.81 -7.72
CA ALA A 408 7.05 -0.08 -6.46
C ALA A 408 5.76 0.67 -6.11
N VAL A 409 4.67 -0.08 -5.94
CA VAL A 409 3.36 0.47 -5.55
C VAL A 409 3.35 0.71 -4.04
N ASP A 410 3.13 1.95 -3.61
CA ASP A 410 3.21 2.38 -2.20
C ASP A 410 1.96 2.07 -1.37
N ILE A 411 0.89 1.58 -2.01
CA ILE A 411 -0.42 1.31 -1.39
C ILE A 411 -0.95 -0.10 -1.66
N LEU A 412 -0.08 -1.08 -1.95
CA LEU A 412 -0.40 -2.48 -2.28
C LEU A 412 -1.55 -3.14 -1.48
N PRO A 413 -1.67 -2.99 -0.13
CA PRO A 413 -2.78 -3.61 0.61
C PRO A 413 -4.18 -3.16 0.16
N THR A 414 -4.27 -2.05 -0.58
CA THR A 414 -5.48 -1.51 -1.19
C THR A 414 -6.06 -2.41 -2.28
N GLU A 415 -5.23 -3.24 -2.91
CA GLU A 415 -5.66 -4.17 -3.95
C GLU A 415 -6.44 -5.37 -3.37
N ILE A 416 -6.18 -5.72 -2.12
CA ILE A 416 -6.91 -6.74 -1.33
C ILE A 416 -7.63 -6.11 -0.12
N PRO A 417 -8.58 -5.19 -0.35
CA PRO A 417 -9.09 -4.31 0.70
C PRO A 417 -9.94 -5.05 1.74
N LEU A 418 -10.54 -6.19 1.38
CA LEU A 418 -11.40 -6.98 2.27
C LEU A 418 -10.59 -7.56 3.43
N GLU A 419 -9.55 -8.35 3.11
CA GLU A 419 -8.67 -8.99 4.08
C GLU A 419 -7.87 -7.94 4.84
N SER A 420 -7.35 -6.92 4.13
CA SER A 420 -6.64 -5.80 4.74
C SER A 420 -7.49 -5.13 5.82
N SER A 421 -8.75 -4.81 5.53
CA SER A 421 -9.64 -4.15 6.50
C SER A 421 -10.05 -5.07 7.65
N LYS A 422 -10.29 -6.36 7.40
CA LYS A 422 -10.60 -7.34 8.45
C LYS A 422 -9.45 -7.47 9.44
N HIS A 423 -8.23 -7.63 8.94
CA HIS A 423 -7.03 -7.73 9.77
C HIS A 423 -6.80 -6.43 10.54
N PHE A 424 -6.85 -5.29 9.85
CA PHE A 424 -6.65 -3.99 10.45
C PHE A 424 -7.66 -3.69 11.56
N SER A 425 -8.94 -3.92 11.29
CA SER A 425 -10.02 -3.76 12.26
C SER A 425 -9.84 -4.65 13.47
N LYS A 426 -9.41 -5.91 13.28
CA LYS A 426 -9.12 -6.83 14.39
C LYS A 426 -7.97 -6.35 15.26
N SER A 427 -6.91 -5.80 14.65
CA SER A 427 -5.77 -5.23 15.36
C SER A 427 -6.12 -3.93 16.11
N LEU A 428 -7.02 -3.12 15.57
CA LEU A 428 -7.45 -1.86 16.17
C LEU A 428 -8.49 -2.06 17.28
N TYR A 429 -9.32 -3.11 17.18
CA TYR A 429 -10.44 -3.39 18.09
C TYR A 429 -10.09 -3.28 19.59
N PRO A 430 -8.96 -3.81 20.09
CA PRO A 430 -8.61 -3.75 21.51
C PRO A 430 -8.49 -2.34 22.09
N PHE A 431 -8.27 -1.32 21.26
CA PHE A 431 -8.11 0.07 21.68
C PHE A 431 -9.43 0.86 21.63
N MET A 432 -10.50 0.27 21.09
CA MET A 432 -11.75 0.98 20.84
C MET A 432 -12.43 1.45 22.12
N THR A 433 -12.34 0.68 23.20
CA THR A 433 -12.86 1.07 24.51
C THR A 433 -12.17 2.33 25.05
N ASP A 434 -10.87 2.50 24.80
CA ASP A 434 -10.14 3.68 25.25
C ASP A 434 -10.59 4.95 24.51
N PHE A 435 -10.85 4.84 23.21
CA PHE A 435 -11.43 5.94 22.44
C PHE A 435 -12.84 6.29 22.92
N ILE A 436 -13.68 5.28 23.23
CA ILE A 436 -15.08 5.49 23.64
C ILE A 436 -15.18 6.10 25.05
N ASN A 437 -14.32 5.64 25.97
CA ASN A 437 -14.32 6.06 27.37
C ASN A 437 -13.48 7.33 27.61
N GLY A 438 -12.69 7.77 26.63
CA GLY A 438 -11.81 8.93 26.77
C GLY A 438 -10.56 8.70 27.59
N THR A 439 -10.12 7.45 27.70
CA THR A 439 -8.90 7.02 28.42
C THR A 439 -7.69 6.92 27.48
N ILE A 440 -7.68 7.71 26.39
CA ILE A 440 -6.60 7.73 25.38
C ILE A 440 -5.25 8.01 26.03
N ASP A 441 -5.19 9.01 26.90
CA ASP A 441 -3.94 9.43 27.57
C ASP A 441 -3.49 8.43 28.66
N ASP A 442 -4.40 7.58 29.16
CA ASP A 442 -4.09 6.53 30.15
C ASP A 442 -3.53 5.26 29.49
N ASN A 443 -3.81 5.06 28.19
CA ASN A 443 -3.28 3.94 27.42
C ASN A 443 -1.90 4.31 26.85
N PRO A 444 -0.79 3.64 27.26
CA PRO A 444 0.56 4.02 26.85
C PRO A 444 0.79 3.92 25.34
N VAL A 445 0.10 3.00 24.64
CA VAL A 445 0.19 2.86 23.19
C VAL A 445 -0.45 4.06 22.49
N LEU A 446 -1.63 4.49 22.94
CA LEU A 446 -2.35 5.61 22.35
C LEU A 446 -1.72 6.96 22.71
N ALA A 447 -1.24 7.11 23.94
CA ALA A 447 -0.48 8.28 24.38
C ALA A 447 0.79 8.44 23.55
N HIS A 448 1.55 7.37 23.33
CA HIS A 448 2.73 7.40 22.47
C HIS A 448 2.38 7.71 21.00
N ALA A 449 1.24 7.21 20.52
CA ALA A 449 0.79 7.45 19.16
C ALA A 449 0.20 8.85 18.90
N THR A 450 0.03 9.67 19.94
CA THR A 450 -0.50 11.03 19.82
C THR A 450 0.58 11.98 19.35
N ILE A 451 0.39 12.61 18.19
CA ILE A 451 1.33 13.59 17.61
C ILE A 451 0.99 15.02 18.06
N ALA A 452 -0.30 15.35 18.12
CA ALA A 452 -0.79 16.68 18.45
C ALA A 452 -2.02 16.61 19.36
N LYS A 453 -2.13 17.55 20.30
CA LYS A 453 -3.31 17.80 21.13
C LYS A 453 -3.29 19.24 21.65
N ASP A 454 -4.45 19.78 21.99
CA ASP A 454 -4.59 21.11 22.62
C ASP A 454 -3.91 22.25 21.82
N GLY A 455 -4.03 22.16 20.48
CA GLY A 455 -3.45 23.10 19.52
C GLY A 455 -1.92 23.05 19.41
N LYS A 456 -1.26 22.05 20.00
CA LYS A 456 0.20 21.93 20.07
C LYS A 456 0.66 20.53 19.68
N LEU A 457 1.91 20.43 19.21
CA LEU A 457 2.61 19.14 19.16
C LEU A 457 2.93 18.67 20.58
N VAL A 458 2.89 17.36 20.80
CA VAL A 458 3.42 16.78 22.04
C VAL A 458 4.95 16.84 22.05
N ASP A 459 5.56 16.77 23.24
CA ASP A 459 7.01 16.99 23.43
C ASP A 459 7.89 16.07 22.58
N SER A 460 7.51 14.80 22.42
CA SER A 460 8.22 13.81 21.59
C SER A 460 8.28 14.19 20.11
N HIS A 461 7.37 15.05 19.64
CA HIS A 461 7.27 15.51 18.26
C HIS A 461 7.63 16.99 18.08
N SER A 462 8.16 17.65 19.12
CA SER A 462 8.54 19.07 19.10
C SER A 462 9.43 19.49 17.92
N LYS A 463 10.32 18.61 17.45
CA LYS A 463 11.17 18.86 16.27
C LYS A 463 10.39 19.15 14.98
N LEU A 464 9.13 18.74 14.88
CA LEU A 464 8.32 19.04 13.70
C LEU A 464 7.97 20.54 13.61
N TYR A 465 8.06 21.32 14.70
CA TYR A 465 7.86 22.77 14.65
C TYR A 465 8.79 23.47 13.65
N ASP A 466 10.02 22.97 13.49
CA ASP A 466 11.01 23.48 12.53
C ASP A 466 10.51 23.38 11.07
N LEU A 467 9.60 22.44 10.81
CA LEU A 467 9.00 22.20 9.49
C LEU A 467 7.65 22.92 9.32
N LEU A 468 6.99 23.31 10.41
CA LEU A 468 5.65 23.89 10.43
C LEU A 468 5.60 25.40 10.08
N SER A 469 6.74 26.07 10.04
CA SER A 469 6.81 27.54 9.94
C SER A 469 7.64 28.08 8.77
N ASN A 470 8.06 27.22 7.83
CA ASN A 470 8.84 27.60 6.64
C ASN A 470 8.02 27.81 5.34
N ASN A 471 6.69 27.70 5.38
CA ASN A 471 5.84 27.74 4.17
C ASN A 471 4.96 29.00 4.02
N THR A 472 4.98 29.94 4.96
CA THR A 472 4.11 31.13 4.93
C THR A 472 4.68 32.32 4.15
N SER A 473 5.90 32.25 3.59
CA SER A 473 6.52 33.41 2.91
C SER A 473 7.21 33.14 1.55
N LYS A 474 7.03 31.98 0.91
CA LYS A 474 7.71 31.69 -0.38
C LYS A 474 6.82 31.38 -1.60
N ASN A 475 5.50 31.31 -1.47
CA ASN A 475 4.61 31.02 -2.61
C ASN A 475 3.65 32.15 -3.04
N THR A 476 3.80 33.36 -2.50
CA THR A 476 2.99 34.54 -2.90
C THR A 476 3.73 35.56 -3.78
N SER A 477 5.02 35.35 -4.07
CA SER A 477 5.82 36.28 -4.91
C SER A 477 6.45 35.57 -6.11
N LYS A 478 5.66 34.88 -6.93
CA LYS A 478 6.13 34.43 -8.26
C LYS A 478 5.09 34.37 -9.39
N ASN A 479 3.89 34.91 -9.21
CA ASN A 479 2.89 35.03 -10.29
C ASN A 479 2.21 36.41 -10.30
N MET A 480 3.00 37.49 -10.25
CA MET A 480 2.48 38.84 -10.47
C MET A 480 3.50 39.70 -11.23
N SER A 481 3.76 39.35 -12.49
CA SER A 481 4.18 40.31 -13.51
C SER A 481 4.07 39.68 -14.88
N LYS A 482 2.97 40.01 -15.56
CA LYS A 482 2.79 40.19 -17.01
C LYS A 482 1.34 39.92 -17.34
N ASN A 483 0.54 40.97 -17.33
CA ASN A 483 -0.51 41.14 -18.32
C ASN A 483 -0.83 42.63 -18.41
N THR A 484 -0.20 43.24 -19.41
CA THR A 484 -0.55 44.54 -19.94
C THR A 484 -1.90 44.44 -20.65
N SER A 485 -2.69 45.47 -20.40
CA SER A 485 -4.03 45.77 -20.85
C SER A 485 -4.25 45.59 -22.36
N LYS A 486 -5.40 45.03 -22.73
CA LYS A 486 -6.13 45.39 -23.96
C LYS A 486 -7.63 45.13 -23.75
N ASN A 487 -8.39 46.21 -23.73
CA ASN A 487 -9.84 46.23 -23.89
C ASN A 487 -10.23 45.64 -25.26
N ILE A 488 -11.42 45.04 -25.36
CA ILE A 488 -12.44 45.27 -26.41
C ILE A 488 -13.64 44.30 -26.22
N THR A 489 -14.80 44.93 -25.98
CA THR A 489 -16.23 44.64 -26.27
C THR A 489 -16.79 43.23 -26.49
N ASN A 490 -18.00 43.06 -25.94
CA ASN A 490 -19.02 42.06 -26.25
C ASN A 490 -19.30 41.93 -27.76
N ASP A 491 -19.30 40.68 -28.28
CA ASP A 491 -20.29 40.22 -29.27
C ASP A 491 -20.23 38.70 -29.53
N ALA A 492 -21.44 38.10 -29.62
CA ALA A 492 -21.85 36.86 -30.27
C ALA A 492 -21.05 35.53 -30.09
N ILE A 493 -21.65 34.61 -29.32
CA ILE A 493 -21.28 33.18 -29.24
C ILE A 493 -21.57 32.48 -30.59
N ARG A 494 -20.52 32.14 -31.34
CA ARG A 494 -20.53 31.03 -32.32
C ARG A 494 -19.84 29.83 -31.68
N LYS A 495 -20.58 28.75 -31.40
CA LYS A 495 -19.98 27.47 -30.94
C LYS A 495 -19.07 26.91 -32.04
N GLU A 496 -17.76 27.01 -31.86
CA GLU A 496 -16.80 26.30 -32.71
C GLU A 496 -16.93 24.78 -32.52
N LYS A 497 -16.83 24.05 -33.63
CA LYS A 497 -16.81 22.58 -33.61
C LYS A 497 -15.45 22.07 -33.14
N THR A 498 -15.44 21.08 -32.25
CA THR A 498 -14.25 20.39 -31.77
C THR A 498 -13.56 19.65 -32.93
N LYS A 499 -12.29 19.93 -33.19
CA LYS A 499 -11.52 19.32 -34.29
C LYS A 499 -10.88 18.02 -33.80
N ILE A 500 -11.07 16.92 -34.54
CA ILE A 500 -10.50 15.59 -34.24
C ILE A 500 -9.56 15.20 -35.39
N LEU A 501 -8.35 14.75 -35.08
CA LEU A 501 -7.40 14.16 -36.05
C LEU A 501 -7.31 12.66 -35.80
N LEU A 502 -7.66 11.85 -36.80
CA LEU A 502 -7.52 10.39 -36.77
C LEU A 502 -6.28 9.97 -37.58
N LEU A 503 -5.33 9.29 -36.92
CA LEU A 503 -4.07 8.82 -37.52
C LEU A 503 -4.07 7.29 -37.61
N GLY A 504 -3.95 6.77 -38.84
CA GLY A 504 -3.83 5.34 -39.15
C GLY A 504 -5.13 4.68 -39.60
N SER A 505 -5.20 4.21 -40.86
CA SER A 505 -6.33 3.42 -41.36
C SER A 505 -6.02 1.92 -41.36
N GLY A 506 -6.65 1.19 -40.47
CA GLY A 506 -7.01 -0.21 -40.70
C GLY A 506 -8.44 -0.31 -41.26
N PHE A 507 -8.81 -1.49 -41.75
CA PHE A 507 -10.18 -1.81 -42.22
C PHE A 507 -11.27 -1.55 -41.17
N ASP A 508 -10.90 -1.37 -39.90
CA ASP A 508 -11.80 -1.15 -38.76
C ASP A 508 -12.04 0.33 -38.39
N THR A 509 -11.50 1.28 -39.16
CA THR A 509 -11.69 2.72 -38.87
C THR A 509 -13.03 3.28 -39.36
N LYS A 510 -13.71 2.57 -40.26
CA LYS A 510 -14.96 3.02 -40.89
C LYS A 510 -16.11 3.24 -39.89
N PRO A 511 -16.39 2.32 -38.94
CA PRO A 511 -17.49 2.53 -37.97
C PRO A 511 -17.28 3.77 -37.08
N LEU A 512 -16.03 4.05 -36.69
CA LEU A 512 -15.69 5.21 -35.86
C LEU A 512 -15.84 6.53 -36.63
N VAL A 513 -15.38 6.57 -37.88
CA VAL A 513 -15.57 7.73 -38.78
C VAL A 513 -17.07 8.00 -38.98
N ASP A 514 -17.85 6.96 -39.26
CA ASP A 514 -19.30 7.07 -39.47
C ASP A 514 -20.02 7.56 -38.21
N TYR A 515 -19.60 7.09 -37.02
CA TYR A 515 -20.14 7.55 -35.74
C TYR A 515 -19.86 9.04 -35.50
N LEU A 516 -18.60 9.47 -35.68
CA LEU A 516 -18.18 10.86 -35.42
C LEU A 516 -18.79 11.86 -36.42
N ASN A 517 -18.97 11.48 -37.68
CA ASN A 517 -19.61 12.34 -38.69
C ASN A 517 -21.10 12.59 -38.41
N ARG A 518 -21.79 11.70 -37.68
CA ARG A 518 -23.22 11.87 -37.35
C ARG A 518 -23.46 12.85 -36.20
N GLN A 519 -22.42 13.20 -35.44
CA GLN A 519 -22.55 14.05 -34.25
C GLN A 519 -22.43 15.54 -34.61
N LYS A 520 -23.42 16.36 -34.20
CA LYS A 520 -23.36 17.82 -34.33
C LYS A 520 -22.38 18.39 -33.30
N GLY A 521 -21.17 18.74 -33.72
CA GLY A 521 -20.19 19.37 -32.84
C GLY A 521 -18.74 19.05 -33.16
N PHE A 522 -18.48 18.10 -34.05
CA PHE A 522 -17.12 17.68 -34.41
C PHE A 522 -16.76 18.03 -35.85
N LYS A 523 -15.46 18.25 -36.10
CA LYS A 523 -14.86 18.34 -37.43
C LYS A 523 -13.71 17.34 -37.50
N LEU A 524 -13.89 16.25 -38.23
CA LEU A 524 -12.92 15.16 -38.34
C LEU A 524 -11.94 15.41 -39.50
N THR A 525 -10.65 15.18 -39.27
CA THR A 525 -9.59 15.11 -40.28
C THR A 525 -8.93 13.74 -40.17
N VAL A 526 -8.84 12.99 -41.27
CA VAL A 526 -8.19 11.67 -41.30
C VAL A 526 -6.88 11.81 -42.06
N ASN A 527 -5.76 11.41 -41.47
CA ASN A 527 -4.47 11.36 -42.15
C ASN A 527 -3.96 9.92 -42.21
N ASN A 528 -3.58 9.51 -43.41
CA ASN A 528 -3.27 8.13 -43.75
C ASN A 528 -1.86 8.03 -44.32
N SER A 529 -0.95 7.46 -43.55
CA SER A 529 0.43 7.18 -43.96
C SER A 529 0.55 5.74 -44.45
N VAL A 530 0.10 5.46 -45.69
CA VAL A 530 0.55 4.30 -46.47
C VAL A 530 0.79 4.77 -47.91
N MET A 531 2.05 4.69 -48.35
CA MET A 531 2.49 4.98 -49.70
C MET A 531 1.85 4.04 -50.74
N ALA A 532 1.44 4.63 -51.86
CA ALA A 532 1.56 4.15 -53.23
C ALA A 532 1.12 2.70 -53.57
N LEU A 533 -0.12 2.57 -54.05
CA LEU A 533 -0.43 1.70 -55.20
C LEU A 533 -1.44 2.43 -56.10
N LYS A 534 -0.97 2.95 -57.24
CA LYS A 534 -1.83 3.43 -58.33
C LYS A 534 -2.63 2.25 -58.90
N PRO A 535 -3.94 2.37 -59.15
CA PRO A 535 -4.62 1.44 -60.05
C PRO A 535 -4.42 1.90 -61.50
N LYS A 536 -3.86 1.01 -62.33
CA LYS A 536 -3.99 1.10 -63.79
C LYS A 536 -5.47 1.10 -64.18
N THR A 537 -5.77 1.86 -65.21
CA THR A 537 -7.11 2.14 -65.75
C THR A 537 -7.88 0.93 -66.30
N ARG A 538 -9.21 1.03 -66.12
CA ARG A 538 -10.33 0.68 -67.02
C ARG A 538 -10.83 -0.78 -67.13
N LYS A 539 -12.15 -0.89 -66.87
CA LYS A 539 -13.15 -1.90 -67.29
C LYS A 539 -12.91 -3.27 -66.62
N GLU A 540 -13.85 -3.87 -65.89
CA GLU A 540 -15.20 -4.22 -66.31
C GLU A 540 -16.22 -4.29 -65.17
N LYS A 541 -17.49 -4.21 -65.58
CA LYS A 541 -18.72 -4.33 -64.82
C LYS A 541 -18.96 -5.77 -64.32
N LYS A 542 -19.83 -5.84 -63.30
CA LYS A 542 -20.81 -6.89 -62.92
C LYS A 542 -20.42 -7.89 -61.81
N ASN A 543 -21.25 -7.80 -60.76
CA ASN A 543 -21.90 -8.88 -59.99
C ASN A 543 -21.04 -9.90 -59.23
N ARG A 544 -21.12 -9.84 -57.89
CA ARG A 544 -21.60 -10.92 -56.95
C ARG A 544 -21.27 -10.48 -55.51
N ILE A 545 -22.27 -10.25 -54.65
CA ILE A 545 -22.91 -11.20 -53.70
C ILE A 545 -21.94 -11.67 -52.60
N PHE A 546 -22.26 -11.25 -51.37
CA PHE A 546 -21.93 -11.75 -50.02
C PHE A 546 -20.71 -12.70 -49.82
N ALA A 547 -19.79 -12.26 -48.96
CA ALA A 547 -19.34 -12.96 -47.76
C ALA A 547 -18.76 -11.94 -46.77
#